data_AF-A0A085MWD4-F1
#
_entry.id   AF-A0A085MWD4-F1
#
_cell.length_a   1.000
_cell.length_b   1.000
_cell.length_c   1.000
_cell.angle_alpha   90.00
_cell.angle_beta   90.00
_cell.angle_gamma   90.00
#
_symmetry.space_group_name_H-M   'P 1'
#
loop_
_entity.id
_entity.type
_entity.pdbx_description
1 polymer ?
#
loop_
_entity_poly.entity_id
_entity_poly.type
_entity_poly.pdbx_seq_one_letter_code
_entity_poly.pdbx_strand_id
1 'polypeptide(L)'
;MNAALRAVCRMGLYLGCQVYFIHEGYQGMVDGGNNITLANWNSVSDIIQRSGTIIGSARSKDFRTPEGRLKAADNLLKYGITNLVCVGGDGSLTGANTFRHEWPSLLQQLVQKGSITAEKAAQFPNINIVGLVGSIDNDFCGTDMTIGTDTALHRIIEAVDAVQSTAQSHQRSFVVEVMGRHCGYLALVAALASEADWAFIPEWPPPVDWRDILCQKLHEAREHGQRVNIIIVAEGALDRDGNPITSEMVRDVIVKRLNYDTRVTVLGHVQRGGNPSAFDRQLGSRMGAEAVLALMDTSPDTEPSVIALDGNSIVRVPLMQCVERTKRVQKAMEEKNWELAVKLRGRSFLRNLETYRLLTKMRPPTEKDTLSGGHKFTLAVMNVGAPACGMNAAVRSFVRNALCHNCRVLGIKDSFEGLIKGSVQVRYVFAVCPLQVFLMQEMNWHDVTNWSMYGGSFLGTQKSLPTKDIDKVVSQLRTFKIDGLFLIGGFEAFHSCLIMSELRSKYKEFCIPMVALPCTISNNVPGTRWAY
;
A
#
# COMPACT_ATOMS: atom_id res chain seq x y z
N MET A 1 -7.86 12.49 -7.25
CA MET A 1 -7.95 12.94 -8.66
C MET A 1 -7.63 14.42 -8.83
N ASN A 2 -8.12 15.32 -7.97
CA ASN A 2 -7.85 16.77 -8.08
C ASN A 2 -6.37 17.18 -8.18
N ALA A 3 -5.46 16.49 -7.48
CA ALA A 3 -4.02 16.75 -7.61
C ALA A 3 -3.49 16.50 -9.04
N ALA A 4 -3.95 15.42 -9.69
CA ALA A 4 -3.61 15.11 -11.07
C ALA A 4 -4.23 16.13 -12.04
N LEU A 5 -5.52 16.44 -11.88
CA LEU A 5 -6.21 17.47 -12.67
C LEU A 5 -5.48 18.83 -12.59
N ARG A 6 -5.10 19.23 -11.38
CA ARG A 6 -4.32 20.45 -11.14
C ARG A 6 -3.00 20.43 -11.90
N ALA A 7 -2.25 19.33 -11.81
CA ALA A 7 -0.96 19.21 -12.47
C ALA A 7 -1.07 19.22 -14.00
N VAL A 8 -2.05 18.50 -14.56
CA VAL A 8 -2.34 18.54 -16.01
C VAL A 8 -2.65 19.97 -16.46
N CYS A 9 -3.53 20.67 -15.74
CA CYS A 9 -3.89 22.05 -16.09
C CYS A 9 -2.70 23.01 -15.99
N ARG A 10 -1.95 23.00 -14.87
CA ARG A 10 -0.80 23.90 -14.69
C ARG A 10 0.31 23.61 -15.68
N MET A 11 0.62 22.33 -15.92
CA MET A 11 1.68 21.93 -16.84
C MET A 11 1.31 22.27 -18.29
N GLY A 12 0.07 22.00 -18.71
CA GLY A 12 -0.41 22.35 -20.04
C GLY A 12 -0.34 23.86 -20.29
N LEU A 13 -0.86 24.67 -19.35
CA LEU A 13 -0.79 26.13 -19.44
C LEU A 13 0.65 26.65 -19.44
N TYR A 14 1.54 26.05 -18.64
CA TYR A 14 2.96 26.41 -18.58
C TYR A 14 3.67 26.19 -19.91
N LEU A 15 3.33 25.11 -20.64
CA LEU A 15 3.87 24.81 -21.97
C LEU A 15 3.18 25.60 -23.10
N GLY A 16 2.25 26.52 -22.77
CA GLY A 16 1.53 27.34 -23.75
C GLY A 16 0.33 26.65 -24.41
N CYS A 17 -0.11 25.49 -23.90
CA CYS A 17 -1.30 24.82 -24.40
C CYS A 17 -2.59 25.48 -23.86
N GLN A 18 -3.67 25.36 -24.61
CA GLN A 18 -5.02 25.57 -24.08
C GLN A 18 -5.50 24.27 -23.42
N VAL A 19 -6.05 24.38 -22.21
CA VAL A 19 -6.54 23.23 -21.45
C VAL A 19 -8.04 23.38 -21.26
N TYR A 20 -8.80 22.31 -21.50
CA TYR A 20 -10.24 22.26 -21.27
C TYR A 20 -10.57 21.22 -20.20
N PHE A 21 -11.54 21.53 -19.35
CA PHE A 21 -12.20 20.53 -18.51
C PHE A 21 -13.35 19.91 -19.27
N ILE A 22 -13.51 18.60 -19.04
CA ILE A 22 -14.67 17.84 -19.48
C ILE A 22 -15.38 17.40 -18.20
N HIS A 23 -16.51 18.02 -17.89
CA HIS A 23 -17.28 17.74 -16.69
C HIS A 23 -18.02 16.41 -16.82
N GLU A 24 -18.32 15.76 -15.69
CA GLU A 24 -19.05 14.49 -15.61
C GLU A 24 -18.46 13.34 -16.46
N GLY A 25 -17.15 13.40 -16.71
CA GLY A 25 -16.41 12.37 -17.44
C GLY A 25 -16.93 12.18 -18.88
N TYR A 26 -17.12 10.93 -19.29
CA TYR A 26 -17.60 10.65 -20.65
C TYR A 26 -18.98 11.21 -20.95
N GLN A 27 -19.85 11.35 -19.93
CA GLN A 27 -21.19 11.88 -20.18
C GLN A 27 -21.11 13.33 -20.65
N GLY A 28 -20.36 14.19 -19.96
CA GLY A 28 -20.20 15.57 -20.41
C GLY A 28 -19.44 15.70 -21.73
N MET A 29 -18.59 14.71 -22.08
CA MET A 29 -17.99 14.64 -23.42
C MET A 29 -19.05 14.40 -24.51
N VAL A 30 -20.01 13.50 -24.26
CA VAL A 30 -21.13 13.22 -25.17
C VAL A 30 -22.11 14.38 -25.22
N ASP A 31 -22.42 14.99 -24.08
CA ASP A 31 -23.37 16.10 -23.97
C ASP A 31 -22.82 17.39 -24.60
N GLY A 32 -21.51 17.63 -24.46
CA GLY A 32 -20.83 18.81 -24.99
C GLY A 32 -21.31 20.12 -24.34
N GLY A 33 -21.19 21.22 -25.09
CA GLY A 33 -21.64 22.55 -24.66
C GLY A 33 -20.98 22.99 -23.35
N ASN A 34 -21.79 23.33 -22.35
CA ASN A 34 -21.32 23.82 -21.04
C ASN A 34 -20.51 22.78 -20.24
N ASN A 35 -20.51 21.52 -20.65
CA ASN A 35 -19.69 20.49 -20.03
C ASN A 35 -18.22 20.52 -20.49
N ILE A 36 -17.89 21.28 -21.55
CA ILE A 36 -16.51 21.47 -22.02
C ILE A 36 -16.12 22.93 -21.79
N THR A 37 -15.34 23.18 -20.74
CA THR A 37 -15.03 24.54 -20.29
C THR A 37 -13.53 24.83 -20.35
N LEU A 38 -13.15 25.98 -20.88
CA LEU A 38 -11.75 26.41 -20.91
C LEU A 38 -11.23 26.61 -19.47
N ALA A 39 -10.13 25.93 -19.15
CA ALA A 39 -9.45 26.06 -17.88
C ALA A 39 -8.45 27.23 -17.91
N ASN A 40 -8.25 27.85 -16.76
CA ASN A 40 -7.21 28.86 -16.56
C ASN A 40 -6.41 28.56 -15.29
N TRP A 41 -5.35 29.33 -15.04
CA TRP A 41 -4.46 29.12 -13.90
C TRP A 41 -5.23 29.09 -12.57
N ASN A 42 -6.25 29.94 -12.41
CA ASN A 42 -7.03 30.06 -11.17
C ASN A 42 -8.08 28.95 -11.01
N SER A 43 -8.53 28.34 -12.11
CA SER A 43 -9.56 27.29 -12.10
C SER A 43 -9.16 26.03 -11.33
N VAL A 44 -7.86 25.82 -11.10
CA VAL A 44 -7.30 24.71 -10.29
C VAL A 44 -6.56 25.18 -9.04
N SER A 45 -6.84 26.39 -8.57
CA SER A 45 -6.37 26.86 -7.27
C SER A 45 -7.17 26.20 -6.14
N ASP A 46 -6.52 25.92 -5.02
CA ASP A 46 -7.17 25.40 -3.80
C ASP A 46 -7.91 24.04 -3.95
N ILE A 47 -7.53 23.22 -4.93
CA ILE A 47 -8.14 21.89 -5.14
C ILE A 47 -7.27 20.70 -4.71
N ILE A 48 -5.97 20.90 -4.47
CA ILE A 48 -5.04 19.78 -4.25
C ILE A 48 -5.38 18.95 -3.00
N GLN A 49 -5.93 19.60 -1.98
CA GLN A 49 -6.36 18.99 -0.72
C GLN A 49 -7.82 18.50 -0.74
N ARG A 50 -8.56 18.70 -1.84
CA ARG A 50 -9.97 18.30 -1.94
C ARG A 50 -10.09 16.85 -2.40
N SER A 51 -11.00 16.12 -1.76
CA SER A 51 -11.36 14.76 -2.16
C SER A 51 -12.11 14.72 -3.49
N GLY A 52 -12.26 13.52 -4.06
CA GLY A 52 -12.99 13.30 -5.30
C GLY A 52 -12.39 14.06 -6.49
N THR A 53 -13.27 14.63 -7.30
CA THR A 53 -12.96 15.39 -8.52
C THR A 53 -13.87 16.62 -8.61
N ILE A 54 -13.30 17.81 -8.82
CA ILE A 54 -14.04 19.07 -8.97
C ILE A 54 -14.79 19.19 -10.29
N ILE A 55 -14.47 18.34 -11.27
CA ILE A 55 -15.14 18.29 -12.58
C ILE A 55 -16.18 17.16 -12.65
N GLY A 56 -16.52 16.53 -11.52
CA GLY A 56 -17.49 15.43 -11.52
C GLY A 56 -17.00 14.17 -12.23
N SER A 57 -17.83 13.14 -12.20
CA SER A 57 -17.57 11.84 -12.83
C SER A 57 -18.87 11.05 -12.93
N ALA A 58 -19.40 10.87 -14.14
CA ALA A 58 -20.60 10.09 -14.38
C ALA A 58 -20.32 8.81 -15.18
N ARG A 59 -21.09 7.76 -14.90
CA ARG A 59 -21.16 6.58 -15.77
C ARG A 59 -21.97 6.97 -17.01
N SER A 60 -21.36 6.90 -18.19
CA SER A 60 -22.07 7.16 -19.45
C SER A 60 -22.46 5.85 -20.14
N LYS A 61 -23.77 5.62 -20.29
CA LYS A 61 -24.27 4.53 -21.15
C LYS A 61 -24.11 4.89 -22.62
N ASP A 62 -24.30 6.14 -22.97
CA ASP A 62 -24.20 6.65 -24.34
C ASP A 62 -22.80 6.42 -24.92
N PHE A 63 -21.75 6.66 -24.13
CA PHE A 63 -20.37 6.44 -24.60
C PHE A 63 -20.04 4.96 -24.89
N ARG A 64 -20.87 4.02 -24.42
CA ARG A 64 -20.73 2.60 -24.79
C ARG A 64 -21.23 2.31 -26.19
N THR A 65 -22.04 3.19 -26.80
CA THR A 65 -22.52 3.03 -28.17
C THR A 65 -21.68 3.83 -29.16
N PRO A 66 -21.56 3.37 -30.43
CA PRO A 66 -20.88 4.12 -31.48
C PRO A 66 -21.46 5.53 -31.68
N GLU A 67 -22.78 5.70 -31.54
CA GLU A 67 -23.46 7.00 -31.73
C GLU A 67 -23.06 8.00 -30.64
N GLY A 68 -22.94 7.56 -29.38
CA GLY A 68 -22.45 8.41 -28.30
C GLY A 68 -20.99 8.80 -28.51
N ARG A 69 -20.14 7.87 -28.95
CA ARG A 69 -18.74 8.17 -29.29
C ARG A 69 -18.63 9.14 -30.48
N LEU A 70 -19.50 9.00 -31.49
CA LEU A 70 -19.58 9.93 -32.61
C LEU A 70 -19.94 11.36 -32.14
N LYS A 71 -20.94 11.49 -31.25
CA LYS A 71 -21.29 12.78 -30.63
C LYS A 71 -20.12 13.37 -29.81
N ALA A 72 -19.44 12.53 -29.04
CA ALA A 72 -18.28 12.97 -28.26
C ALA A 72 -17.15 13.49 -29.16
N ALA A 73 -16.84 12.79 -30.25
CA ALA A 73 -15.85 13.23 -31.23
C ALA A 73 -16.22 14.58 -31.87
N ASP A 74 -17.50 14.74 -32.27
CA ASP A 74 -18.00 16.02 -32.81
C ASP A 74 -17.81 17.18 -31.80
N ASN A 75 -18.14 16.94 -30.54
CA ASN A 75 -17.98 17.96 -29.49
C ASN A 75 -16.52 18.34 -29.23
N LEU A 76 -15.60 17.38 -29.20
CA LEU A 76 -14.17 17.67 -29.05
C LEU A 76 -13.63 18.49 -30.23
N LEU A 77 -14.02 18.14 -31.45
CA LEU A 77 -13.59 18.83 -32.67
C LEU A 77 -14.11 20.27 -32.77
N LYS A 78 -15.25 20.61 -32.14
CA LYS A 78 -15.73 22.01 -32.06
C LYS A 78 -14.71 22.93 -31.38
N TYR A 79 -13.94 22.41 -30.42
CA TYR A 79 -12.89 23.13 -29.70
C TYR A 79 -11.47 22.80 -30.19
N GLY A 80 -11.33 21.97 -31.24
CA GLY A 80 -10.02 21.54 -31.74
C GLY A 80 -9.25 20.62 -30.76
N ILE A 81 -9.96 19.90 -29.89
CA ILE A 81 -9.35 19.03 -28.88
C ILE A 81 -9.04 17.66 -29.50
N THR A 82 -7.76 17.35 -29.64
CA THR A 82 -7.24 16.02 -30.05
C THR A 82 -6.26 15.41 -29.07
N ASN A 83 -5.98 16.07 -27.95
CA ASN A 83 -5.12 15.55 -26.90
C ASN A 83 -5.96 15.36 -25.64
N LEU A 84 -6.07 14.12 -25.15
CA LEU A 84 -6.96 13.75 -24.06
C LEU A 84 -6.18 13.08 -22.94
N VAL A 85 -6.23 13.67 -21.74
CA VAL A 85 -5.80 13.00 -20.51
C VAL A 85 -7.03 12.37 -19.84
N CYS A 86 -7.06 11.05 -19.74
CA CYS A 86 -8.14 10.31 -19.09
C CYS A 86 -7.72 9.92 -17.67
N VAL A 87 -8.39 10.45 -16.64
CA VAL A 87 -8.15 10.07 -15.23
C VAL A 87 -9.29 9.17 -14.76
N GLY A 88 -9.02 7.89 -14.53
CA GLY A 88 -10.06 6.96 -14.11
C GLY A 88 -9.54 5.55 -13.79
N GLY A 89 -10.46 4.61 -13.56
CA GLY A 89 -10.12 3.20 -13.37
C GLY A 89 -10.02 2.43 -14.70
N ASP A 90 -9.87 1.11 -14.59
CA ASP A 90 -9.72 0.18 -15.73
C ASP A 90 -10.80 0.36 -16.82
N GLY A 91 -12.07 0.47 -16.41
CA GLY A 91 -13.18 0.65 -17.34
C GLY A 91 -13.11 1.96 -18.14
N SER A 92 -12.64 3.04 -17.53
CA SER A 92 -12.47 4.32 -18.23
C SER A 92 -11.34 4.23 -19.25
N LEU A 93 -10.20 3.67 -18.85
CA LEU A 93 -9.04 3.53 -19.71
C LEU A 93 -9.29 2.56 -20.88
N THR A 94 -10.07 1.50 -20.66
CA THR A 94 -10.56 0.62 -21.74
C THR A 94 -11.42 1.40 -22.74
N GLY A 95 -12.35 2.24 -22.26
CA GLY A 95 -13.19 3.08 -23.12
C GLY A 95 -12.38 4.11 -23.92
N ALA A 96 -11.35 4.70 -23.31
CA ALA A 96 -10.43 5.61 -23.98
C ALA A 96 -9.69 4.91 -25.13
N ASN A 97 -9.24 3.68 -24.90
CA ASN A 97 -8.56 2.90 -25.94
C ASN A 97 -9.49 2.60 -27.13
N THR A 98 -10.73 2.13 -26.86
CA THR A 98 -11.72 1.91 -27.92
C THR A 98 -11.95 3.19 -28.73
N PHE A 99 -12.09 4.33 -28.05
CA PHE A 99 -12.29 5.61 -28.69
C PHE A 99 -11.12 6.03 -29.61
N ARG A 100 -9.87 5.77 -29.19
CA ARG A 100 -8.68 5.99 -30.01
C ARG A 100 -8.71 5.18 -31.31
N HIS A 101 -9.03 3.90 -31.23
CA HIS A 101 -9.05 3.02 -32.40
C HIS A 101 -10.17 3.38 -33.37
N GLU A 102 -11.34 3.74 -32.84
CA GLU A 102 -12.48 4.12 -33.67
C GLU A 102 -12.35 5.52 -34.28
N TRP A 103 -11.46 6.38 -33.76
CA TRP A 103 -11.32 7.77 -34.15
C TRP A 103 -11.31 8.02 -35.68
N PRO A 104 -10.51 7.31 -36.50
CA PRO A 104 -10.51 7.54 -37.95
C PRO A 104 -11.87 7.24 -38.61
N SER A 105 -12.56 6.19 -38.15
CA SER A 105 -13.91 5.84 -38.63
C SER A 105 -14.94 6.89 -38.19
N LEU A 106 -14.82 7.42 -36.96
CA LEU A 106 -15.72 8.48 -36.49
C LEU A 106 -15.56 9.75 -37.32
N LEU A 107 -14.33 10.14 -37.68
CA LEU A 107 -14.10 11.29 -38.56
C LEU A 107 -14.77 11.12 -39.92
N GLN A 108 -14.65 9.95 -40.55
CA GLN A 108 -15.29 9.66 -41.84
C GLN A 108 -16.81 9.82 -41.75
N GLN A 109 -17.43 9.31 -40.68
CA GLN A 109 -18.87 9.45 -40.46
C GLN A 109 -19.29 10.91 -40.23
N LEU A 110 -18.49 11.70 -39.50
CA LEU A 110 -18.77 13.13 -39.29
C LEU A 110 -18.66 13.95 -40.58
N VAL A 111 -17.72 13.62 -41.46
CA VAL A 111 -17.60 14.23 -42.79
C VAL A 111 -18.81 13.87 -43.66
N GLN A 112 -19.19 12.58 -43.69
CA GLN A 112 -20.36 12.12 -44.46
C GLN A 112 -21.66 12.78 -43.99
N LYS A 113 -21.80 13.03 -42.69
CA LYS A 113 -22.96 13.73 -42.10
C LYS A 113 -22.93 15.24 -42.33
N GLY A 114 -21.83 15.79 -42.85
CA GLY A 114 -21.62 17.23 -43.02
C GLY A 114 -21.42 18.00 -41.71
N SER A 115 -21.10 17.31 -40.60
CA SER A 115 -20.85 17.94 -39.30
C SER A 115 -19.48 18.61 -39.23
N ILE A 116 -18.49 18.08 -39.96
CA ILE A 116 -17.16 18.67 -40.11
C ILE A 116 -16.74 18.66 -41.59
N THR A 117 -15.82 19.55 -41.96
CA THR A 117 -15.25 19.55 -43.32
C THR A 117 -14.12 18.53 -43.46
N ALA A 118 -13.81 18.14 -44.70
CA ALA A 118 -12.72 17.23 -44.98
C ALA A 118 -11.36 17.81 -44.58
N GLU A 119 -11.16 19.14 -44.68
CA GLU A 119 -9.92 19.78 -44.23
C GLU A 119 -9.76 19.67 -42.72
N LYS A 120 -10.85 19.87 -41.96
CA LYS A 120 -10.82 19.76 -40.50
C LYS A 120 -10.55 18.32 -40.04
N ALA A 121 -11.11 17.33 -40.73
CA ALA A 121 -10.78 15.92 -40.48
C ALA A 121 -9.31 15.62 -40.77
N ALA A 122 -8.75 16.17 -41.86
CA ALA A 122 -7.35 16.01 -42.23
C ALA A 122 -6.37 16.71 -41.26
N GLN A 123 -6.79 17.80 -40.63
CA GLN A 123 -6.00 18.49 -39.59
C GLN A 123 -5.87 17.66 -38.31
N PHE A 124 -6.84 16.79 -38.03
CA PHE A 124 -6.98 16.05 -36.77
C PHE A 124 -7.09 14.53 -36.99
N PRO A 125 -6.15 13.89 -37.73
CA PRO A 125 -6.30 12.51 -38.19
C PRO A 125 -6.28 11.49 -37.05
N ASN A 126 -5.69 11.86 -35.91
CA ASN A 126 -5.59 11.02 -34.72
C ASN A 126 -5.97 11.83 -33.47
N ILE A 127 -6.44 11.11 -32.45
CA ILE A 127 -6.55 11.60 -31.09
C ILE A 127 -5.40 11.00 -30.27
N ASN A 128 -4.68 11.81 -29.51
CA ASN A 128 -3.64 11.36 -28.60
C ASN A 128 -4.24 11.17 -27.21
N ILE A 129 -4.00 10.02 -26.60
CA ILE A 129 -4.58 9.66 -25.30
C ILE A 129 -3.49 9.25 -24.34
N VAL A 130 -3.50 9.86 -23.15
CA VAL A 130 -2.71 9.44 -22.01
C VAL A 130 -3.63 9.14 -20.83
N GLY A 131 -3.46 7.96 -20.24
CA GLY A 131 -4.23 7.48 -19.10
C GLY A 131 -3.53 7.75 -17.77
N LEU A 132 -4.31 8.15 -16.75
CA LEU A 132 -3.91 8.15 -15.34
C LEU A 132 -4.85 7.25 -14.55
N VAL A 133 -4.29 6.36 -13.74
CA VAL A 133 -5.09 5.43 -12.95
C VAL A 133 -5.55 6.06 -11.65
N GLY A 134 -6.79 6.52 -11.62
CA GLY A 134 -7.49 6.99 -10.43
C GLY A 134 -8.42 5.92 -9.88
N SER A 135 -7.91 5.07 -9.00
CA SER A 135 -8.63 3.95 -8.37
C SER A 135 -8.16 3.81 -6.93
N ILE A 136 -9.07 3.43 -6.02
CA ILE A 136 -8.68 3.05 -4.66
C ILE A 136 -8.24 1.58 -4.60
N ASP A 137 -8.73 0.76 -5.52
CA ASP A 137 -8.67 -0.71 -5.44
C ASP A 137 -7.26 -1.27 -5.76
N ASN A 138 -6.38 -0.44 -6.36
CA ASN A 138 -5.09 -0.86 -6.92
C ASN A 138 -5.21 -2.06 -7.86
N ASP A 139 -6.24 -2.04 -8.70
CA ASP A 139 -6.69 -3.14 -9.55
C ASP A 139 -6.07 -3.14 -10.95
N PHE A 140 -5.37 -2.06 -11.32
CA PHE A 140 -4.79 -1.89 -12.65
C PHE A 140 -3.36 -2.45 -12.74
N CYS A 141 -3.19 -3.51 -13.52
CA CYS A 141 -1.88 -4.11 -13.75
C CYS A 141 -0.98 -3.18 -14.58
N GLY A 142 0.24 -2.93 -14.12
CA GLY A 142 1.23 -2.08 -14.82
C GLY A 142 1.68 -0.86 -14.05
N THR A 143 1.05 -0.57 -12.90
CA THR A 143 1.50 0.43 -11.93
C THR A 143 1.60 -0.21 -10.54
N ASP A 144 2.61 0.17 -9.77
CA ASP A 144 2.79 -0.31 -8.39
C ASP A 144 1.70 0.24 -7.45
N MET A 145 1.23 1.46 -7.72
CA MET A 145 0.22 2.18 -6.94
C MET A 145 -0.71 2.97 -7.85
N THR A 146 -2.00 3.02 -7.50
CA THR A 146 -3.00 3.88 -8.15
C THR A 146 -3.35 5.08 -7.28
N ILE A 147 -3.74 6.20 -7.92
CA ILE A 147 -4.09 7.44 -7.22
C ILE A 147 -5.38 7.21 -6.42
N GLY A 148 -5.26 7.26 -5.10
CA GLY A 148 -6.36 7.12 -4.14
C GLY A 148 -6.22 5.91 -3.21
N THR A 149 -5.37 4.94 -3.54
CA THR A 149 -5.20 3.72 -2.73
C THR A 149 -4.66 4.02 -1.34
N ASP A 150 -3.64 4.88 -1.23
CA ASP A 150 -3.05 5.24 0.07
C ASP A 150 -4.05 6.04 0.92
N THR A 151 -4.80 6.96 0.31
CA THR A 151 -5.88 7.69 0.98
C THR A 151 -6.96 6.74 1.50
N ALA A 152 -7.40 5.78 0.69
CA ALA A 152 -8.39 4.78 1.10
C ALA A 152 -7.87 3.90 2.25
N LEU A 153 -6.61 3.48 2.19
CA LEU A 153 -5.96 2.74 3.26
C LEU A 153 -5.95 3.53 4.58
N HIS A 154 -5.65 4.84 4.55
CA HIS A 154 -5.77 5.68 5.75
C HIS A 154 -7.18 5.64 6.34
N ARG A 155 -8.22 5.70 5.50
CA ARG A 155 -9.62 5.61 5.98
C ARG A 155 -9.92 4.26 6.62
N ILE A 156 -9.40 3.17 6.05
CA ILE A 156 -9.58 1.81 6.58
C ILE A 156 -8.88 1.70 7.95
N ILE A 157 -7.62 2.13 8.05
CA ILE A 157 -6.84 2.03 9.29
C ILE A 157 -7.45 2.90 10.39
N GLU A 158 -7.86 4.14 10.09
CA GLU A 158 -8.56 4.99 11.08
C GLU A 158 -9.83 4.33 11.62
N ALA A 159 -10.60 3.65 10.76
CA ALA A 159 -11.80 2.94 11.18
C ALA A 159 -11.47 1.70 12.03
N VAL A 160 -10.45 0.93 11.64
CA VAL A 160 -10.00 -0.25 12.40
C VAL A 160 -9.47 0.16 13.77
N ASP A 161 -8.63 1.19 13.86
CA ASP A 161 -8.09 1.72 15.11
C ASP A 161 -9.20 2.23 16.04
N ALA A 162 -10.18 2.95 15.47
CA ALA A 162 -11.35 3.41 16.21
C ALA A 162 -12.17 2.24 16.79
N VAL A 163 -12.41 1.21 15.99
CA VAL A 163 -13.14 0.01 16.42
C VAL A 163 -12.37 -0.77 17.47
N GLN A 164 -11.05 -0.90 17.32
CA GLN A 164 -10.19 -1.68 18.21
C GLN A 164 -10.24 -1.16 19.65
N SER A 165 -10.25 0.17 19.85
CA SER A 165 -10.38 0.78 21.17
C SER A 165 -11.64 0.32 21.91
N THR A 166 -12.77 0.18 21.21
CA THR A 166 -14.03 -0.29 21.79
C THR A 166 -14.04 -1.80 21.99
N ALA A 167 -13.36 -2.54 21.11
CA ALA A 167 -13.29 -3.99 21.14
C ALA A 167 -12.50 -4.50 22.36
N GLN A 168 -11.43 -3.81 22.75
CA GLN A 168 -10.56 -4.18 23.88
C GLN A 168 -11.32 -4.20 25.21
N SER A 169 -12.27 -3.28 25.38
CA SER A 169 -13.11 -3.16 26.58
C SER A 169 -14.07 -4.33 26.75
N HIS A 170 -14.60 -4.88 25.66
CA HIS A 170 -15.67 -5.89 25.69
C HIS A 170 -15.24 -7.30 25.22
N GLN A 171 -13.96 -7.51 24.92
CA GLN A 171 -13.45 -8.75 24.35
C GLN A 171 -14.22 -9.20 23.10
N ARG A 172 -14.41 -8.28 22.15
CA ARG A 172 -15.19 -8.51 20.93
C ARG A 172 -14.34 -8.95 19.76
N SER A 173 -15.00 -9.65 18.84
CA SER A 173 -14.48 -9.93 17.51
C SER A 173 -15.16 -8.99 16.49
N PHE A 174 -14.39 -8.42 15.57
CA PHE A 174 -14.91 -7.54 14.53
C PHE A 174 -14.58 -8.09 13.15
N VAL A 175 -15.60 -8.14 12.31
CA VAL A 175 -15.48 -8.42 10.87
C VAL A 175 -15.64 -7.10 10.13
N VAL A 176 -14.57 -6.63 9.51
CA VAL A 176 -14.51 -5.34 8.81
C VAL A 176 -14.52 -5.59 7.31
N GLU A 177 -15.57 -5.12 6.64
CA GLU A 177 -15.70 -5.23 5.19
C GLU A 177 -15.10 -4.00 4.50
N VAL A 178 -14.18 -4.24 3.58
CA VAL A 178 -13.43 -3.22 2.84
C VAL A 178 -13.67 -3.31 1.34
N MET A 179 -13.58 -2.17 0.67
CA MET A 179 -13.72 -2.07 -0.78
C MET A 179 -12.57 -2.80 -1.49
N GLY A 180 -12.80 -3.11 -2.76
CA GLY A 180 -11.81 -3.74 -3.62
C GLY A 180 -12.41 -4.38 -4.86
N ARG A 181 -13.75 -4.54 -4.92
CA ARG A 181 -14.48 -5.22 -5.99
C ARG A 181 -13.96 -6.62 -6.30
N HIS A 182 -12.96 -6.76 -7.18
CA HIS A 182 -12.31 -8.03 -7.56
C HIS A 182 -10.81 -8.03 -7.24
N CYS A 183 -10.35 -7.08 -6.43
CA CYS A 183 -8.97 -6.91 -6.02
C CYS A 183 -8.88 -6.94 -4.49
N GLY A 184 -8.00 -7.79 -3.96
CA GLY A 184 -7.76 -7.93 -2.53
C GLY A 184 -6.72 -6.98 -1.95
N TYR A 185 -6.15 -6.05 -2.74
CA TYR A 185 -5.01 -5.24 -2.31
C TYR A 185 -5.31 -4.43 -1.05
N LEU A 186 -6.44 -3.71 -1.02
CA LEU A 186 -6.84 -2.92 0.15
C LEU A 186 -7.00 -3.79 1.39
N ALA A 187 -7.69 -4.93 1.27
CA ALA A 187 -7.87 -5.88 2.37
C ALA A 187 -6.55 -6.46 2.88
N LEU A 188 -5.66 -6.87 1.98
CA LEU A 188 -4.37 -7.44 2.31
C LEU A 188 -3.46 -6.44 3.03
N VAL A 189 -3.33 -5.23 2.48
CA VAL A 189 -2.47 -4.20 3.07
C VAL A 189 -3.05 -3.67 4.37
N ALA A 190 -4.38 -3.49 4.46
CA ALA A 190 -5.04 -3.15 5.71
C ALA A 190 -4.80 -4.23 6.77
N ALA A 191 -4.92 -5.51 6.40
CA ALA A 191 -4.70 -6.61 7.33
C ALA A 191 -3.26 -6.69 7.83
N LEU A 192 -2.29 -6.37 6.97
CA LEU A 192 -0.89 -6.31 7.35
C LEU A 192 -0.62 -5.13 8.31
N ALA A 193 -1.18 -3.95 8.01
CA ALA A 193 -0.97 -2.74 8.80
C ALA A 193 -1.71 -2.76 10.15
N SER A 194 -2.90 -3.37 10.21
CA SER A 194 -3.70 -3.48 11.42
C SER A 194 -3.53 -4.80 12.18
N GLU A 195 -2.51 -5.59 11.84
CA GLU A 195 -2.27 -6.93 12.41
C GLU A 195 -3.50 -7.84 12.46
N ALA A 196 -4.36 -7.80 11.44
CA ALA A 196 -5.61 -8.55 11.44
C ALA A 196 -5.36 -10.06 11.56
N ASP A 197 -6.14 -10.72 12.42
CA ASP A 197 -6.06 -12.16 12.68
C ASP A 197 -6.34 -12.99 11.43
N TRP A 198 -7.23 -12.50 10.56
CA TRP A 198 -7.53 -13.15 9.30
C TRP A 198 -7.93 -12.13 8.22
N ALA A 199 -7.58 -12.44 6.97
CA ALA A 199 -7.95 -11.65 5.80
C ALA A 199 -8.56 -12.57 4.73
N PHE A 200 -9.71 -12.17 4.20
CA PHE A 200 -10.34 -12.83 3.06
C PHE A 200 -10.16 -11.97 1.80
N ILE A 201 -9.42 -12.51 0.83
CA ILE A 201 -9.13 -11.83 -0.44
C ILE A 201 -9.42 -12.74 -1.64
N PRO A 202 -9.92 -12.21 -2.78
CA PRO A 202 -10.25 -13.01 -3.96
C PRO A 202 -9.06 -13.76 -4.55
N GLU A 203 -7.86 -13.17 -4.55
CA GLU A 203 -6.68 -13.76 -5.19
C GLU A 203 -6.10 -14.94 -4.39
N TRP A 204 -6.42 -15.03 -3.10
CA TRP A 204 -6.00 -16.10 -2.21
C TRP A 204 -7.19 -16.62 -1.40
N PRO A 205 -8.09 -17.37 -2.03
CA PRO A 205 -9.25 -17.92 -1.34
C PRO A 205 -8.80 -18.90 -0.25
N PRO A 206 -9.53 -18.95 0.87
CA PRO A 206 -9.15 -19.76 2.01
C PRO A 206 -9.35 -21.26 1.70
N PRO A 207 -8.76 -22.17 2.49
CA PRO A 207 -8.97 -23.61 2.31
C PRO A 207 -10.42 -24.03 2.61
N VAL A 208 -10.83 -25.25 2.25
CA VAL A 208 -12.23 -25.72 2.38
C VAL A 208 -12.71 -25.71 3.83
N ASP A 209 -11.81 -26.08 4.75
CA ASP A 209 -11.98 -26.15 6.20
C ASP A 209 -11.69 -24.81 6.91
N TRP A 210 -11.71 -23.68 6.18
CA TRP A 210 -11.38 -22.37 6.75
C TRP A 210 -12.19 -22.00 7.98
N ARG A 211 -13.42 -22.50 8.10
CA ARG A 211 -14.29 -22.24 9.27
C ARG A 211 -13.69 -22.81 10.54
N ASP A 212 -13.12 -24.01 10.47
CA ASP A 212 -12.49 -24.69 11.59
C ASP A 212 -11.15 -24.03 11.92
N ILE A 213 -10.33 -23.78 10.88
CA ILE A 213 -9.03 -23.14 11.03
C ILE A 213 -9.16 -21.72 11.60
N LEU A 214 -10.13 -20.94 11.12
CA LEU A 214 -10.42 -19.61 11.65
C LEU A 214 -10.79 -19.71 13.12
N CYS A 215 -11.75 -20.55 13.47
CA CYS A 215 -12.21 -20.67 14.85
C CYS A 215 -11.10 -21.11 15.80
N GLN A 216 -10.29 -22.09 15.41
CA GLN A 216 -9.13 -22.53 16.17
C GLN A 216 -8.15 -21.37 16.38
N LYS A 217 -7.82 -20.63 15.31
CA LYS A 217 -6.90 -19.49 15.38
C LYS A 217 -7.38 -18.42 16.35
N LEU A 218 -8.66 -18.04 16.26
CA LEU A 218 -9.25 -17.02 17.13
C LEU A 218 -9.31 -17.47 18.58
N HIS A 219 -9.61 -18.75 18.82
CA HIS A 219 -9.62 -19.34 20.15
C HIS A 219 -8.23 -19.29 20.79
N GLU A 220 -7.21 -19.79 20.08
CA GLU A 220 -5.83 -19.77 20.54
C GLU A 220 -5.35 -18.33 20.80
N ALA A 221 -5.70 -17.37 19.94
CA ALA A 221 -5.34 -15.97 20.14
C ALA A 221 -5.85 -15.45 21.50
N ARG A 222 -7.10 -15.77 21.85
CA ARG A 222 -7.69 -15.37 23.15
C ARG A 222 -7.05 -16.09 24.33
N GLU A 223 -6.72 -17.38 24.20
CA GLU A 223 -6.02 -18.11 25.26
C GLU A 223 -4.65 -17.50 25.58
N HIS A 224 -3.97 -16.94 24.56
CA HIS A 224 -2.70 -16.22 24.73
C HIS A 224 -2.88 -14.74 25.15
N GLY A 225 -4.07 -14.36 25.62
CA GLY A 225 -4.34 -13.05 26.22
C GLY A 225 -4.74 -11.96 25.22
N GLN A 226 -4.90 -12.27 23.93
CA GLN A 226 -5.41 -11.30 22.96
C GLN A 226 -6.89 -11.01 23.24
N ARG A 227 -7.19 -9.75 23.56
CA ARG A 227 -8.55 -9.35 23.94
C ARG A 227 -9.46 -9.13 22.73
N VAL A 228 -8.92 -8.84 21.57
CA VAL A 228 -9.67 -8.43 20.37
C VAL A 228 -9.29 -9.30 19.21
N ASN A 229 -10.28 -9.67 18.39
CA ASN A 229 -9.99 -10.25 17.08
C ASN A 229 -10.50 -9.34 15.97
N ILE A 230 -9.65 -9.08 14.98
CA ILE A 230 -9.98 -8.30 13.78
C ILE A 230 -9.87 -9.21 12.56
N ILE A 231 -10.96 -9.30 11.81
CA ILE A 231 -11.04 -10.04 10.56
C ILE A 231 -11.36 -9.05 9.45
N ILE A 232 -10.55 -9.00 8.40
CA ILE A 232 -10.78 -8.13 7.24
C ILE A 232 -11.33 -8.95 6.09
N VAL A 233 -12.42 -8.49 5.48
CA VAL A 233 -13.11 -9.15 4.37
C VAL A 233 -13.16 -8.18 3.19
N ALA A 234 -12.55 -8.55 2.07
CA ALA A 234 -12.74 -7.80 0.82
C ALA A 234 -14.18 -8.00 0.31
N GLU A 235 -14.79 -6.97 -0.30
CA GLU A 235 -16.08 -7.07 -0.99
C GLU A 235 -16.15 -8.26 -1.97
N GLY A 236 -15.02 -8.54 -2.64
CA GLY A 236 -14.88 -9.64 -3.59
C GLY A 236 -14.37 -10.95 -3.01
N ALA A 237 -14.46 -11.18 -1.70
CA ALA A 237 -13.96 -12.42 -1.11
C ALA A 237 -14.71 -13.65 -1.66
N LEU A 238 -13.96 -14.70 -2.02
CA LEU A 238 -14.46 -15.94 -2.61
C LEU A 238 -13.88 -17.15 -1.88
N ASP A 239 -14.59 -18.27 -1.90
CA ASP A 239 -14.02 -19.59 -1.62
C ASP A 239 -13.34 -20.17 -2.88
N ARG A 240 -12.72 -21.36 -2.75
CA ARG A 240 -12.04 -22.04 -3.87
C ARG A 240 -12.99 -22.52 -4.96
N ASP A 241 -14.27 -22.62 -4.67
CA ASP A 241 -15.28 -23.02 -5.64
C ASP A 241 -15.84 -21.83 -6.42
N GLY A 242 -15.54 -20.61 -5.99
CA GLY A 242 -16.01 -19.36 -6.58
C GLY A 242 -17.27 -18.81 -5.90
N ASN A 243 -17.68 -19.37 -4.75
CA ASN A 243 -18.81 -18.86 -4.01
C ASN A 243 -18.41 -17.64 -3.17
N PRO A 244 -19.24 -16.59 -3.09
CA PRO A 244 -18.95 -15.41 -2.27
C PRO A 244 -18.82 -15.73 -0.78
N ILE A 245 -17.79 -15.17 -0.14
CA ILE A 245 -17.63 -15.17 1.32
C ILE A 245 -18.07 -13.82 1.88
N THR A 246 -19.26 -13.76 2.48
CA THR A 246 -19.79 -12.52 3.06
C THR A 246 -19.33 -12.30 4.50
N SER A 247 -19.24 -11.03 4.90
CA SER A 247 -18.89 -10.64 6.27
C SER A 247 -19.88 -11.21 7.32
N GLU A 248 -21.16 -11.28 6.96
CA GLU A 248 -22.22 -11.89 7.76
C GLU A 248 -22.01 -13.39 7.97
N MET A 249 -21.59 -14.12 6.93
CA MET A 249 -21.26 -15.54 7.05
C MET A 249 -20.06 -15.77 7.98
N VAL A 250 -19.02 -14.93 7.88
CA VAL A 250 -17.86 -15.00 8.77
C VAL A 250 -18.29 -14.74 10.23
N ARG A 251 -19.12 -13.73 10.47
CA ARG A 251 -19.70 -13.47 11.80
C ARG A 251 -20.44 -14.69 12.33
N ASP A 252 -21.34 -15.26 11.54
CA ASP A 252 -22.17 -16.38 11.96
C ASP A 252 -21.34 -17.62 12.33
N VAL A 253 -20.25 -17.87 11.61
CA VAL A 253 -19.30 -18.95 11.93
C VAL A 253 -18.68 -18.73 13.31
N ILE A 254 -18.20 -17.50 13.59
CA ILE A 254 -17.56 -17.16 14.87
C ILE A 254 -18.58 -17.25 16.02
N VAL A 255 -19.78 -16.71 15.84
CA VAL A 255 -20.83 -16.73 16.86
C VAL A 255 -21.28 -18.17 17.16
N LYS A 256 -21.58 -18.98 16.14
CA LYS A 256 -22.09 -20.34 16.33
C LYS A 256 -21.08 -21.30 16.94
N ARG A 257 -19.79 -21.16 16.58
CA ARG A 257 -18.75 -22.12 16.99
C ARG A 257 -17.99 -21.70 18.25
N LEU A 258 -17.78 -20.40 18.45
CA LEU A 258 -16.99 -19.88 19.58
C LEU A 258 -17.82 -19.11 20.61
N ASN A 259 -19.07 -18.75 20.30
CA ASN A 259 -19.93 -17.93 21.14
C ASN A 259 -19.29 -16.57 21.53
N TYR A 260 -18.48 -15.99 20.63
CA TYR A 260 -17.89 -14.67 20.83
C TYR A 260 -18.85 -13.56 20.38
N ASP A 261 -18.94 -12.48 21.15
CA ASP A 261 -19.67 -11.27 20.73
C ASP A 261 -18.96 -10.68 19.49
N THR A 262 -19.59 -10.87 18.33
CA THR A 262 -19.01 -10.58 17.02
C THR A 262 -19.85 -9.55 16.29
N ARG A 263 -19.21 -8.49 15.79
CA ARG A 263 -19.86 -7.40 15.07
C ARG A 263 -19.32 -7.28 13.66
N VAL A 264 -20.19 -6.87 12.74
CA VAL A 264 -19.83 -6.58 11.35
C VAL A 264 -19.80 -5.07 11.18
N THR A 265 -18.79 -4.55 10.49
CA THR A 265 -18.69 -3.13 10.13
C THR A 265 -18.37 -3.04 8.64
N VAL A 266 -19.35 -2.58 7.87
CA VAL A 266 -19.18 -2.32 6.44
C VAL A 266 -18.78 -0.87 6.26
N LEU A 267 -17.51 -0.61 5.91
CA LEU A 267 -17.00 0.76 5.80
C LEU A 267 -17.62 1.53 4.63
N GLY A 268 -17.95 0.82 3.54
CA GLY A 268 -18.57 1.39 2.36
C GLY A 268 -17.81 2.60 1.81
N HIS A 269 -18.54 3.67 1.48
CA HIS A 269 -18.03 4.82 0.74
C HIS A 269 -17.11 5.76 1.54
N VAL A 270 -16.98 5.56 2.86
CA VAL A 270 -15.99 6.32 3.68
C VAL A 270 -14.58 6.17 3.09
N GLN A 271 -14.28 5.01 2.51
CA GLN A 271 -13.02 4.68 1.85
C GLN A 271 -12.71 5.51 0.60
N ARG A 272 -13.72 6.17 0.01
CA ARG A 272 -13.56 7.07 -1.15
C ARG A 272 -13.54 8.55 -0.76
N GLY A 273 -13.84 8.85 0.50
CA GLY A 273 -13.91 10.19 1.04
C GLY A 273 -12.65 10.59 1.81
N GLY A 274 -12.72 11.72 2.50
CA GLY A 274 -11.60 12.27 3.25
C GLY A 274 -10.58 13.00 2.37
N ASN A 275 -9.69 13.76 3.02
CA ASN A 275 -8.66 14.52 2.31
C ASN A 275 -7.59 13.57 1.76
N PRO A 276 -7.07 13.82 0.54
CA PRO A 276 -6.04 12.96 -0.04
C PRO A 276 -4.77 13.00 0.83
N SER A 277 -4.13 11.85 0.98
CA SER A 277 -2.86 11.71 1.69
C SER A 277 -1.73 12.47 1.00
N ALA A 278 -0.62 12.70 1.71
CA ALA A 278 0.55 13.33 1.11
C ALA A 278 1.08 12.52 -0.10
N PHE A 279 1.06 11.18 0.02
CA PHE A 279 1.46 10.28 -1.06
C PHE A 279 0.60 10.47 -2.32
N ASP A 280 -0.73 10.42 -2.19
CA ASP A 280 -1.63 10.56 -3.35
C ASP A 280 -1.60 11.97 -3.96
N ARG A 281 -1.36 13.01 -3.15
CA ARG A 281 -1.15 14.38 -3.66
C ARG A 281 0.12 14.47 -4.50
N GLN A 282 1.23 13.91 -4.02
CA GLN A 282 2.50 13.90 -4.75
C GLN A 282 2.42 13.02 -5.99
N LEU A 283 1.87 11.80 -5.86
CA LEU A 283 1.70 10.86 -6.96
C LEU A 283 0.85 11.48 -8.07
N GLY A 284 -0.34 11.98 -7.74
CA GLY A 284 -1.20 12.65 -8.70
C GLY A 284 -0.53 13.85 -9.36
N SER A 285 0.23 14.65 -8.60
CA SER A 285 0.93 15.82 -9.16
C SER A 285 2.04 15.41 -10.15
N ARG A 286 2.86 14.41 -9.79
CA ARG A 286 3.93 13.89 -10.65
C ARG A 286 3.37 13.26 -11.91
N MET A 287 2.36 12.41 -11.77
CA MET A 287 1.71 11.73 -12.89
C MET A 287 0.99 12.71 -13.83
N GLY A 288 0.30 13.71 -13.28
CA GLY A 288 -0.40 14.72 -14.08
C GLY A 288 0.52 15.59 -14.90
N ALA A 289 1.69 15.98 -14.36
CA ALA A 289 2.70 16.71 -15.12
C ALA A 289 3.31 15.84 -16.22
N GLU A 290 3.66 14.59 -15.90
CA GLU A 290 4.20 13.64 -16.88
C GLU A 290 3.20 13.33 -17.99
N ALA A 291 1.90 13.27 -17.70
CA ALA A 291 0.89 13.02 -18.72
C ALA A 291 0.86 14.11 -19.81
N VAL A 292 1.10 15.37 -19.43
CA VAL A 292 1.19 16.47 -20.39
C VAL A 292 2.47 16.34 -21.22
N LEU A 293 3.61 16.05 -20.59
CA LEU A 293 4.85 15.81 -21.33
C LEU A 293 4.71 14.64 -22.30
N ALA A 294 4.06 13.56 -21.87
CA ALA A 294 3.77 12.40 -22.72
C ALA A 294 2.93 12.78 -23.94
N LEU A 295 1.92 13.65 -23.78
CA LEU A 295 1.14 14.18 -24.91
C LEU A 295 2.00 15.03 -25.86
N MET A 296 2.91 15.85 -25.34
CA MET A 296 3.79 16.68 -26.17
C MET A 296 4.81 15.84 -26.97
N ASP A 297 5.21 14.70 -26.43
CA ASP A 297 6.13 13.77 -27.10
C ASP A 297 5.43 12.82 -28.09
N THR A 298 4.09 12.86 -28.19
CA THR A 298 3.36 11.93 -29.08
C THR A 298 3.57 12.23 -30.56
N SER A 299 3.73 11.15 -31.32
CA SER A 299 3.62 11.12 -32.78
C SER A 299 2.36 10.35 -33.22
N PRO A 300 1.94 10.44 -34.50
CA PRO A 300 0.78 9.69 -35.01
C PRO A 300 0.84 8.18 -34.77
N ASP A 301 2.05 7.61 -34.74
CA ASP A 301 2.32 6.18 -34.54
C ASP A 301 2.48 5.80 -33.06
N THR A 302 2.46 6.78 -32.16
CA THR A 302 2.61 6.54 -30.72
C THR A 302 1.35 5.87 -30.18
N GLU A 303 1.52 4.69 -29.59
CA GLU A 303 0.44 3.98 -28.92
C GLU A 303 -0.03 4.75 -27.66
N PRO A 304 -1.31 4.68 -27.30
CA PRO A 304 -1.80 5.22 -26.05
C PRO A 304 -1.02 4.66 -24.85
N SER A 305 -0.63 5.54 -23.95
CA SER A 305 0.15 5.17 -22.77
C SER A 305 -0.62 5.47 -21.49
N VAL A 306 -0.27 4.75 -20.43
CA VAL A 306 -0.67 5.05 -19.05
C VAL A 306 0.56 5.52 -18.30
N ILE A 307 0.41 6.58 -17.51
CA ILE A 307 1.47 7.00 -16.60
C ILE A 307 1.36 6.14 -15.33
N ALA A 308 2.43 5.43 -15.03
CA ALA A 308 2.51 4.46 -13.96
C ALA A 308 3.66 4.79 -13.00
N LEU A 309 3.59 4.22 -11.80
CA LEU A 309 4.68 4.19 -10.84
C LEU A 309 5.36 2.82 -10.92
N ASP A 310 6.67 2.80 -11.14
CA ASP A 310 7.50 1.59 -11.08
C ASP A 310 8.78 1.89 -10.29
N GLY A 311 8.96 1.24 -9.14
CA GLY A 311 10.16 1.43 -8.32
C GLY A 311 10.35 2.89 -7.85
N ASN A 312 9.24 3.59 -7.59
CA ASN A 312 9.15 5.02 -7.27
C ASN A 312 9.60 5.99 -8.41
N SER A 313 9.83 5.46 -9.61
CA SER A 313 10.01 6.26 -10.82
C SER A 313 8.69 6.37 -11.56
N ILE A 314 8.43 7.51 -12.19
CA ILE A 314 7.28 7.66 -13.09
C ILE A 314 7.69 7.11 -14.45
N VAL A 315 6.89 6.22 -15.00
CA VAL A 315 7.13 5.56 -16.29
C VAL A 315 5.89 5.63 -17.17
N ARG A 316 6.09 5.55 -18.49
CA ARG A 316 5.02 5.45 -19.49
C ARG A 316 4.91 3.99 -19.92
N VAL A 317 3.74 3.39 -19.73
CA VAL A 317 3.50 1.99 -20.10
C VAL A 317 2.40 1.90 -21.18
N PRO A 318 2.50 0.98 -22.15
CA PRO A 318 1.45 0.83 -23.16
C PRO A 318 0.11 0.49 -22.52
N LEU A 319 -0.92 1.27 -22.82
CA LEU A 319 -2.25 1.14 -22.22
C LEU A 319 -2.84 -0.25 -22.45
N MET A 320 -2.73 -0.77 -23.67
CA MET A 320 -3.34 -2.05 -24.03
C MET A 320 -2.71 -3.24 -23.32
N GLN A 321 -1.39 -3.21 -23.14
CA GLN A 321 -0.71 -4.26 -22.38
C GLN A 321 -1.17 -4.28 -20.92
N CYS A 322 -1.44 -3.10 -20.33
CA CYS A 322 -1.96 -3.01 -18.97
C CYS A 322 -3.38 -3.56 -18.85
N VAL A 323 -4.28 -3.14 -19.75
CA VAL A 323 -5.68 -3.62 -19.78
C VAL A 323 -5.74 -5.14 -19.98
N GLU A 324 -4.93 -5.68 -20.89
CA GLU A 324 -4.89 -7.12 -21.14
C GLU A 324 -4.38 -7.89 -19.91
N ARG A 325 -3.33 -7.40 -19.23
CA ARG A 325 -2.85 -7.99 -17.98
C ARG A 325 -3.91 -7.98 -16.89
N THR A 326 -4.65 -6.89 -16.74
CA THR A 326 -5.76 -6.79 -15.76
C THR A 326 -6.85 -7.83 -16.05
N LYS A 327 -7.27 -7.97 -17.31
CA LYS A 327 -8.24 -8.99 -17.72
C LYS A 327 -7.74 -10.41 -17.49
N ARG A 328 -6.44 -10.66 -17.69
CA ARG A 328 -5.82 -11.97 -17.41
C ARG A 328 -5.87 -12.35 -15.94
N VAL A 329 -5.84 -11.39 -15.01
CA VAL A 329 -6.03 -11.70 -13.58
C VAL A 329 -7.43 -12.24 -13.33
N GLN A 330 -8.45 -11.55 -13.86
CA GLN A 330 -9.84 -11.96 -13.74
C GLN A 330 -10.06 -13.37 -14.31
N LYS A 331 -9.55 -13.60 -15.52
CA LYS A 331 -9.58 -14.92 -16.17
C LYS A 331 -8.89 -16.00 -15.32
N ALA A 332 -7.73 -15.72 -14.74
CA ALA A 332 -7.03 -16.67 -13.87
C ALA A 332 -7.85 -17.03 -12.62
N MET A 333 -8.58 -16.08 -12.04
CA MET A 333 -9.48 -16.35 -10.91
C MET A 333 -10.69 -17.17 -11.33
N GLU A 334 -11.30 -16.89 -12.49
CA GLU A 334 -12.41 -17.67 -13.06
C GLU A 334 -12.01 -19.13 -13.37
N GLU A 335 -10.79 -19.32 -13.87
CA GLU A 335 -10.17 -20.63 -14.11
C GLU A 335 -9.64 -21.31 -12.83
N LYS A 336 -9.85 -20.69 -11.65
CA LYS A 336 -9.39 -21.16 -10.33
C LYS A 336 -7.86 -21.34 -10.24
N ASN A 337 -7.11 -20.62 -11.06
CA ASN A 337 -5.65 -20.57 -11.04
C ASN A 337 -5.15 -19.44 -10.13
N TRP A 338 -5.30 -19.65 -8.82
CA TRP A 338 -5.01 -18.66 -7.78
C TRP A 338 -3.55 -18.22 -7.74
N GLU A 339 -2.61 -19.15 -7.97
CA GLU A 339 -1.18 -18.82 -8.00
C GLU A 339 -0.84 -17.85 -9.14
N LEU A 340 -1.43 -18.07 -10.32
CA LEU A 340 -1.27 -17.16 -11.45
C LEU A 340 -1.92 -15.81 -11.17
N ALA A 341 -3.11 -15.78 -10.56
CA ALA A 341 -3.79 -14.53 -10.19
C ALA A 341 -2.91 -13.66 -9.27
N VAL A 342 -2.33 -14.24 -8.22
CA VAL A 342 -1.40 -13.54 -7.32
C VAL A 342 -0.14 -13.06 -8.06
N LYS A 343 0.46 -13.91 -8.91
CA LYS A 343 1.65 -13.53 -9.70
C LYS A 343 1.37 -12.37 -10.66
N LEU A 344 0.19 -12.36 -11.29
CA LEU A 344 -0.22 -11.32 -12.24
C LEU A 344 -0.52 -9.97 -11.56
N ARG A 345 -0.92 -9.95 -10.28
CA ARG A 345 -1.02 -8.70 -9.49
C ARG A 345 0.33 -8.02 -9.29
N GLY A 346 1.42 -8.77 -9.35
CA GLY A 346 2.78 -8.25 -9.31
C GLY A 346 3.56 -8.59 -8.04
N ARG A 347 4.83 -8.21 -8.03
CA ARG A 347 5.79 -8.59 -6.98
C ARG A 347 5.46 -7.97 -5.63
N SER A 348 4.94 -6.73 -5.61
CA SER A 348 4.53 -6.04 -4.39
C SER A 348 3.37 -6.77 -3.68
N PHE A 349 2.35 -7.15 -4.43
CA PHE A 349 1.21 -7.92 -3.92
C PHE A 349 1.66 -9.26 -3.32
N LEU A 350 2.47 -10.02 -4.06
CA LEU A 350 2.98 -11.31 -3.60
C LEU A 350 3.79 -11.16 -2.30
N ARG A 351 4.69 -10.18 -2.23
CA ARG A 351 5.49 -9.92 -1.02
C ARG A 351 4.63 -9.53 0.18
N ASN A 352 3.61 -8.71 -0.02
CA ASN A 352 2.65 -8.36 1.04
C ASN A 352 1.92 -9.62 1.54
N LEU A 353 1.49 -10.49 0.63
CA LEU A 353 0.79 -11.74 0.95
C LEU A 353 1.69 -12.71 1.72
N GLU A 354 2.93 -12.91 1.27
CA GLU A 354 3.92 -13.75 1.96
C GLU A 354 4.24 -13.22 3.35
N THR A 355 4.45 -11.90 3.47
CA THR A 355 4.71 -11.23 4.75
C THR A 355 3.51 -11.39 5.69
N TYR A 356 2.29 -11.16 5.21
CA TYR A 356 1.07 -11.35 5.97
C TYR A 356 0.92 -12.79 6.46
N ARG A 357 1.10 -13.78 5.58
CA ARG A 357 1.05 -15.21 5.93
C ARG A 357 2.05 -15.58 7.01
N LEU A 358 3.26 -15.02 6.95
CA LEU A 358 4.31 -15.30 7.93
C LEU A 358 4.01 -14.64 9.29
N LEU A 359 3.68 -13.35 9.29
CA LEU A 359 3.50 -12.58 10.51
C LEU A 359 2.20 -12.92 11.27
N THR A 360 1.21 -13.51 10.60
CA THR A 360 -0.06 -13.92 11.22
C THR A 360 -0.11 -15.38 11.65
N LYS A 361 0.99 -16.14 11.54
CA LYS A 361 1.05 -17.48 12.15
C LYS A 361 0.85 -17.37 13.66
N MET A 362 0.24 -18.38 14.28
CA MET A 362 0.01 -18.37 15.74
C MET A 362 1.26 -18.73 16.52
N ARG A 363 2.15 -19.53 15.92
CA ARG A 363 3.36 -20.06 16.55
C ARG A 363 4.49 -20.08 15.54
N PRO A 364 5.76 -20.00 15.99
CA PRO A 364 6.89 -20.27 15.11
C PRO A 364 6.77 -21.69 14.51
N PRO A 365 7.13 -21.90 13.24
CA PRO A 365 7.13 -23.22 12.63
C PRO A 365 8.08 -24.20 13.35
N THR A 366 7.83 -25.50 13.20
CA THR A 366 8.67 -26.57 13.77
C THR A 366 10.01 -26.70 13.02
N GLU A 367 11.01 -27.37 13.61
CA GLU A 367 12.41 -27.45 13.13
C GLU A 367 12.61 -27.75 11.63
N LYS A 368 11.64 -28.43 10.99
CA LYS A 368 11.65 -28.80 9.57
C LYS A 368 11.60 -27.62 8.59
N ASP A 369 11.23 -26.43 9.04
CA ASP A 369 11.09 -25.22 8.21
C ASP A 369 12.28 -24.25 8.35
N THR A 370 13.35 -24.65 9.04
CA THR A 370 14.47 -23.74 9.35
C THR A 370 15.43 -23.56 8.17
N LEU A 371 15.53 -22.33 7.64
CA LEU A 371 16.54 -21.94 6.63
C LEU A 371 17.98 -22.07 7.15
N SER A 372 18.16 -22.16 8.47
CA SER A 372 19.46 -22.27 9.12
C SER A 372 20.04 -23.69 9.11
N GLY A 373 19.36 -24.68 8.52
CA GLY A 373 19.82 -26.07 8.51
C GLY A 373 19.93 -26.67 9.91
N GLY A 374 19.11 -26.21 10.86
CA GLY A 374 19.16 -26.61 12.28
C GLY A 374 20.07 -25.76 13.17
N HIS A 375 20.81 -24.78 12.65
CA HIS A 375 21.61 -23.88 13.48
C HIS A 375 20.72 -22.85 14.19
N LYS A 376 20.95 -22.68 15.50
CA LYS A 376 20.26 -21.68 16.34
C LYS A 376 21.17 -20.47 16.56
N PHE A 377 20.85 -19.36 15.90
CA PHE A 377 21.57 -18.09 16.05
C PHE A 377 20.91 -17.20 17.11
N THR A 378 21.71 -16.39 17.81
CA THR A 378 21.24 -15.35 18.73
C THR A 378 21.31 -13.98 18.03
N LEU A 379 20.15 -13.43 17.69
CA LEU A 379 20.03 -12.15 17.01
C LEU A 379 19.61 -11.06 17.99
N ALA A 380 20.15 -9.86 17.86
CA ALA A 380 19.78 -8.71 18.68
C ALA A 380 19.15 -7.60 17.83
N VAL A 381 18.16 -6.91 18.39
CA VAL A 381 17.50 -5.74 17.78
C VAL A 381 17.54 -4.55 18.72
N MET A 382 17.81 -3.36 18.18
CA MET A 382 17.76 -2.11 18.91
C MET A 382 17.26 -0.97 18.04
N ASN A 383 16.66 0.04 18.66
CA ASN A 383 16.31 1.29 18.00
C ASN A 383 17.38 2.34 18.32
N VAL A 384 17.83 3.15 17.35
CA VAL A 384 18.91 4.15 17.52
C VAL A 384 18.54 5.47 16.84
N GLY A 385 18.78 6.58 17.53
CA GLY A 385 18.48 7.92 17.03
C GLY A 385 17.21 8.50 17.65
N ALA A 386 16.64 9.52 17.00
CA ALA A 386 15.39 10.12 17.42
C ALA A 386 14.19 9.18 17.18
N PRO A 387 13.15 9.21 18.03
CA PRO A 387 11.92 8.45 17.80
C PRO A 387 11.30 8.75 16.44
N ALA A 388 10.91 7.69 15.73
CA ALA A 388 10.21 7.76 14.46
C ALA A 388 9.07 6.75 14.44
N CYS A 389 8.02 7.03 13.66
CA CYS A 389 6.93 6.08 13.43
C CYS A 389 7.47 4.86 12.67
N GLY A 390 6.91 3.68 12.91
CA GLY A 390 7.33 2.45 12.24
C GLY A 390 8.46 1.68 12.94
N MET A 391 9.16 2.25 13.91
CA MET A 391 10.17 1.52 14.70
C MET A 391 9.58 0.25 15.34
N ASN A 392 8.44 0.37 16.03
CA ASN A 392 7.78 -0.77 16.67
C ASN A 392 7.32 -1.84 15.65
N ALA A 393 6.78 -1.41 14.51
CA ALA A 393 6.37 -2.32 13.42
C ALA A 393 7.58 -3.10 12.86
N ALA A 394 8.72 -2.42 12.67
CA ALA A 394 9.96 -3.03 12.21
C ALA A 394 10.52 -4.03 13.24
N VAL A 395 10.55 -3.68 14.53
CA VAL A 395 10.96 -4.62 15.60
C VAL A 395 10.08 -5.85 15.60
N ARG A 396 8.76 -5.69 15.54
CA ARG A 396 7.81 -6.81 15.49
C ARG A 396 8.08 -7.73 14.31
N SER A 397 8.22 -7.16 13.12
CA SER A 397 8.47 -7.92 11.90
C SER A 397 9.77 -8.73 12.04
N PHE A 398 10.85 -8.10 12.51
CA PHE A 398 12.12 -8.76 12.75
C PHE A 398 12.02 -9.90 13.78
N VAL A 399 11.43 -9.64 14.95
CA VAL A 399 11.29 -10.63 16.03
C VAL A 399 10.50 -11.84 15.55
N ARG A 400 9.33 -11.65 14.95
CA ARG A 400 8.51 -12.78 14.45
C ARG A 400 9.22 -13.55 13.34
N ASN A 401 9.91 -12.86 12.43
CA ASN A 401 10.62 -13.53 11.35
C ASN A 401 11.82 -14.33 11.86
N ALA A 402 12.60 -13.79 12.80
CA ALA A 402 13.72 -14.50 13.42
C ALA A 402 13.24 -15.73 14.20
N LEU A 403 12.17 -15.61 14.99
CA LEU A 403 11.58 -16.73 15.72
C LEU A 403 11.04 -17.81 14.78
N CYS A 404 10.49 -17.44 13.62
CA CYS A 404 10.07 -18.39 12.59
C CYS A 404 11.23 -19.25 12.05
N HIS A 405 12.47 -18.77 12.17
CA HIS A 405 13.67 -19.48 11.74
C HIS A 405 14.43 -20.13 12.91
N ASN A 406 13.76 -20.33 14.05
CA ASN A 406 14.33 -20.93 15.26
C ASN A 406 15.54 -20.15 15.84
N CYS A 407 15.63 -18.84 15.56
CA CYS A 407 16.63 -17.97 16.16
C CYS A 407 16.17 -17.52 17.56
N ARG A 408 17.13 -17.32 18.47
CA ARG A 408 16.92 -16.62 19.74
C ARG A 408 16.99 -15.13 19.49
N VAL A 409 16.05 -14.34 20.01
CA VAL A 409 16.00 -12.89 19.76
C VAL A 409 16.14 -12.09 21.05
N LEU A 410 17.04 -11.10 21.06
CA LEU A 410 17.28 -10.19 22.17
C LEU A 410 16.89 -8.75 21.78
N GLY A 411 16.00 -8.12 22.55
CA GLY A 411 15.68 -6.71 22.46
C GLY A 411 16.59 -5.90 23.39
N ILE A 412 17.36 -4.98 22.81
CA ILE A 412 18.22 -4.05 23.55
C ILE A 412 17.41 -2.79 23.84
N LYS A 413 17.21 -2.49 25.13
CA LYS A 413 16.54 -1.26 25.55
C LYS A 413 17.47 -0.06 25.51
N ASP A 414 16.94 1.12 25.22
CA ASP A 414 17.65 2.40 25.24
C ASP A 414 18.97 2.42 24.44
N SER A 415 18.97 1.74 23.29
CA SER A 415 20.08 1.75 22.32
C SER A 415 21.41 1.30 22.96
N PHE A 416 22.53 1.94 22.56
CA PHE A 416 23.85 1.67 23.13
C PHE A 416 23.94 2.02 24.62
N GLU A 417 23.14 2.95 25.15
CA GLU A 417 23.18 3.26 26.58
C GLU A 417 22.71 2.07 27.42
N GLY A 418 21.61 1.44 27.04
CA GLY A 418 21.13 0.26 27.73
C GLY A 418 22.03 -0.96 27.51
N LEU A 419 22.62 -1.08 26.32
CA LEU A 419 23.64 -2.11 26.06
C LEU A 419 24.85 -1.97 26.99
N ILE A 420 25.42 -0.77 27.11
CA ILE A 420 26.59 -0.48 27.97
C ILE A 420 26.25 -0.78 29.44
N LYS A 421 25.08 -0.34 29.91
CA LYS A 421 24.60 -0.59 31.28
C LYS A 421 24.39 -2.09 31.57
N GLY A 422 24.02 -2.89 30.57
CA GLY A 422 23.79 -4.33 30.71
C GLY A 422 22.56 -4.68 31.56
N SER A 423 22.49 -5.90 32.10
CA SER A 423 21.42 -6.31 33.01
C SER A 423 21.52 -5.59 34.36
N VAL A 424 20.90 -4.42 34.51
CA VAL A 424 20.91 -3.67 35.78
C VAL A 424 19.77 -4.15 36.68
N GLN A 425 20.14 -4.70 37.84
CA GLN A 425 19.21 -4.88 38.95
C GLN A 425 18.96 -3.52 39.61
N VAL A 426 17.88 -2.82 39.27
CA VAL A 426 17.51 -1.57 39.93
C VAL A 426 16.82 -1.91 41.27
N ARG A 427 17.52 -1.70 42.39
CA ARG A 427 16.88 -1.69 43.72
C ARG A 427 16.25 -0.32 43.93
N TYR A 428 14.93 -0.21 43.82
CA TYR A 428 14.22 0.92 44.43
C TYR A 428 14.21 0.74 45.95
N VAL A 429 14.69 1.74 46.68
CA VAL A 429 14.56 1.83 48.13
C VAL A 429 13.17 2.38 48.46
N PHE A 430 12.12 1.62 48.15
CA PHE A 430 10.82 1.72 48.82
C PHE A 430 10.15 0.35 48.71
N ALA A 431 9.81 -0.22 49.86
CA ALA A 431 9.51 -1.62 50.04
C ALA A 431 8.16 -2.05 49.42
N VAL A 432 8.11 -2.32 48.11
CA VAL A 432 7.15 -3.24 47.49
C VAL A 432 7.77 -3.80 46.19
N CYS A 433 8.26 -5.04 46.20
CA CYS A 433 8.84 -5.81 45.08
C CYS A 433 9.99 -5.14 44.26
N PRO A 434 11.22 -5.71 44.25
CA PRO A 434 12.24 -5.27 43.30
C PRO A 434 11.81 -5.60 41.86
N LEU A 435 11.48 -4.59 41.06
CA LEU A 435 11.35 -4.74 39.61
C LEU A 435 12.75 -4.88 39.00
N GLN A 436 13.11 -6.07 38.51
CA GLN A 436 14.28 -6.23 37.66
C GLN A 436 14.02 -5.55 36.31
N VAL A 437 14.69 -4.43 36.02
CA VAL A 437 14.67 -3.82 34.70
C VAL A 437 15.81 -4.40 33.88
N PHE A 438 15.53 -5.49 33.16
CA PHE A 438 16.47 -6.02 32.19
C PHE A 438 16.53 -5.08 30.97
N LEU A 439 17.70 -4.46 30.74
CA LEU A 439 17.98 -3.67 29.54
C LEU A 439 18.30 -4.54 28.32
N MET A 440 18.50 -5.85 28.56
CA MET A 440 18.56 -6.90 27.55
C MET A 440 17.41 -7.88 27.81
N GLN A 441 16.41 -7.87 26.94
CA GLN A 441 15.20 -8.69 27.10
C GLN A 441 15.16 -9.79 26.02
N GLU A 442 14.94 -11.03 26.43
CA GLU A 442 14.63 -12.09 25.47
C GLU A 442 13.22 -11.88 24.92
N MET A 443 13.10 -11.83 23.60
CA MET A 443 11.87 -11.49 22.89
C MET A 443 11.16 -12.76 22.43
N ASN A 444 9.91 -12.90 22.82
CA ASN A 444 9.02 -13.99 22.45
C ASN A 444 7.98 -13.53 21.42
N TRP A 445 7.27 -14.50 20.84
CA TRP A 445 6.26 -14.25 19.81
C TRP A 445 5.19 -13.23 20.25
N HIS A 446 4.74 -13.36 21.51
CA HIS A 446 3.67 -12.55 22.07
C HIS A 446 4.12 -11.16 22.54
N ASP A 447 5.41 -10.98 22.84
CA ASP A 447 5.96 -9.72 23.37
C ASP A 447 5.79 -8.56 22.39
N VAL A 448 5.71 -8.85 21.09
CA VAL A 448 5.60 -7.87 19.99
C VAL A 448 4.20 -7.78 19.37
N THR A 449 3.19 -8.33 20.04
CA THR A 449 1.79 -8.29 19.55
C THR A 449 1.25 -6.87 19.58
N ASN A 450 0.57 -6.43 18.52
CA ASN A 450 -0.02 -5.09 18.36
C ASN A 450 1.00 -3.93 18.27
N TRP A 451 2.30 -4.21 18.18
CA TRP A 451 3.32 -3.17 18.12
C TRP A 451 3.22 -2.29 16.86
N SER A 452 2.65 -2.80 15.77
CA SER A 452 2.53 -2.05 14.50
C SER A 452 1.62 -0.83 14.60
N MET A 453 0.72 -0.81 15.58
CA MET A 453 -0.28 0.24 15.77
C MET A 453 0.24 1.44 16.57
N TYR A 454 1.40 1.31 17.23
CA TYR A 454 1.92 2.34 18.13
C TYR A 454 3.12 3.07 17.51
N GLY A 455 3.06 4.40 17.53
CA GLY A 455 4.20 5.26 17.25
C GLY A 455 5.27 5.19 18.34
N GLY A 456 6.42 5.82 18.09
CA GLY A 456 7.55 5.87 19.02
C GLY A 456 8.35 4.56 19.07
N SER A 457 8.96 4.25 20.22
CA SER A 457 9.84 3.10 20.42
C SER A 457 9.60 2.45 21.78
N PHE A 458 9.08 1.21 21.79
CA PHE A 458 8.92 0.43 23.03
C PHE A 458 10.23 -0.11 23.59
N LEU A 459 11.24 -0.32 22.74
CA LEU A 459 12.60 -0.60 23.21
C LEU A 459 13.27 0.67 23.76
N GLY A 460 12.70 1.86 23.60
CA GLY A 460 13.42 3.11 23.81
C GLY A 460 14.40 3.40 22.67
N THR A 461 14.78 4.64 22.50
CA THR A 461 15.74 5.04 21.46
C THR A 461 16.51 6.27 21.89
N GLN A 462 17.82 6.26 21.66
CA GLN A 462 18.78 7.28 22.04
C GLN A 462 19.72 7.56 20.87
N LYS A 463 20.27 8.78 20.81
CA LYS A 463 21.23 9.19 19.78
C LYS A 463 22.68 8.78 20.09
N SER A 464 22.91 8.11 21.21
CA SER A 464 24.23 7.67 21.63
C SER A 464 24.86 6.73 20.60
N LEU A 465 26.15 6.93 20.30
CA LEU A 465 26.94 6.07 19.44
C LEU A 465 27.70 5.01 20.26
N PRO A 466 28.15 3.90 19.64
CA PRO A 466 28.96 2.88 20.33
C PRO A 466 30.30 3.42 20.86
N THR A 467 30.79 4.54 20.32
CA THR A 467 32.02 5.21 20.77
C THR A 467 31.99 5.68 22.22
N LYS A 468 30.80 5.77 22.83
CA LYS A 468 30.65 6.14 24.25
C LYS A 468 31.40 5.18 25.18
N ASP A 469 31.38 3.88 24.88
CA ASP A 469 32.16 2.85 25.58
C ASP A 469 32.25 1.58 24.72
N ILE A 470 33.23 1.55 23.82
CA ILE A 470 33.42 0.46 22.85
C ILE A 470 33.74 -0.86 23.56
N ASP A 471 34.63 -0.83 24.55
CA ASP A 471 35.08 -2.03 25.24
C ASP A 471 33.91 -2.68 25.99
N LYS A 472 33.02 -1.88 26.58
CA LYS A 472 31.80 -2.40 27.20
C LYS A 472 30.84 -2.97 26.16
N VAL A 473 30.58 -2.29 25.05
CA VAL A 473 29.74 -2.81 23.96
C VAL A 473 30.26 -4.19 23.50
N VAL A 474 31.56 -4.30 23.23
CA VAL A 474 32.21 -5.57 22.85
C VAL A 474 32.03 -6.64 23.92
N SER A 475 32.24 -6.30 25.19
CA SER A 475 32.07 -7.25 26.29
C SER A 475 30.64 -7.79 26.37
N GLN A 476 29.64 -6.97 26.05
CA GLN A 476 28.23 -7.35 26.10
C GLN A 476 27.86 -8.24 24.91
N LEU A 477 28.32 -7.89 23.69
CA LEU A 477 28.15 -8.76 22.52
C LEU A 477 28.70 -10.17 22.79
N ARG A 478 29.88 -10.27 23.42
CA ARG A 478 30.48 -11.54 23.83
C ARG A 478 29.65 -12.25 24.90
N THR A 479 29.24 -11.54 25.94
CA THR A 479 28.51 -12.12 27.09
C THR A 479 27.18 -12.73 26.66
N PHE A 480 26.45 -12.02 25.79
CA PHE A 480 25.16 -12.49 25.28
C PHE A 480 25.27 -13.38 24.04
N LYS A 481 26.49 -13.62 23.54
CA LYS A 481 26.78 -14.42 22.34
C LYS A 481 25.94 -13.99 21.14
N ILE A 482 25.94 -12.68 20.85
CA ILE A 482 25.18 -12.14 19.73
C ILE A 482 25.86 -12.52 18.41
N ASP A 483 25.12 -13.21 17.55
CA ASP A 483 25.55 -13.67 16.22
C ASP A 483 25.17 -12.70 15.11
N GLY A 484 24.25 -11.75 15.36
CA GLY A 484 23.83 -10.75 14.39
C GLY A 484 23.07 -9.59 15.02
N LEU A 485 23.19 -8.39 14.44
CA LEU A 485 22.65 -7.16 15.00
C LEU A 485 21.79 -6.39 13.99
N PHE A 486 20.56 -6.08 14.38
CA PHE A 486 19.62 -5.28 13.61
C PHE A 486 19.37 -3.94 14.29
N LEU A 487 19.74 -2.85 13.61
CA LEU A 487 19.61 -1.49 14.12
C LEU A 487 18.51 -0.78 13.33
N ILE A 488 17.48 -0.28 14.01
CA ILE A 488 16.41 0.48 13.38
C ILE A 488 16.58 1.94 13.76
N GLY A 489 16.76 2.82 12.80
CA GLY A 489 17.03 4.21 13.15
C GLY A 489 17.49 5.12 12.03
N GLY A 490 17.84 6.34 12.42
CA GLY A 490 18.29 7.39 11.51
C GLY A 490 19.78 7.30 11.18
N PHE A 491 20.39 8.46 10.95
CA PHE A 491 21.80 8.57 10.62
C PHE A 491 22.70 7.96 11.72
N GLU A 492 22.31 8.04 12.99
CA GLU A 492 23.04 7.46 14.11
C GLU A 492 23.12 5.93 14.04
N ALA A 493 22.06 5.25 13.56
CA ALA A 493 22.07 3.80 13.35
C ALA A 493 23.06 3.39 12.24
N PHE A 494 23.01 4.12 11.12
CA PHE A 494 23.93 3.93 10.00
C PHE A 494 25.38 4.17 10.42
N HIS A 495 25.64 5.30 11.09
CA HIS A 495 26.98 5.66 11.56
C HIS A 495 27.52 4.66 12.58
N SER A 496 26.66 4.15 13.47
CA SER A 496 27.05 3.10 14.43
C SER A 496 27.52 1.82 13.72
N CYS A 497 26.84 1.41 12.65
CA CYS A 497 27.28 0.26 11.84
C CYS A 497 28.64 0.51 11.19
N LEU A 498 28.88 1.72 10.67
CA LEU A 498 30.16 2.10 10.06
C LEU A 498 31.29 2.01 11.08
N ILE A 499 31.12 2.63 12.25
CA ILE A 499 32.10 2.61 13.35
C ILE A 499 32.45 1.17 13.73
N MET A 500 31.44 0.33 13.98
CA MET A 500 31.68 -1.07 14.37
C MET A 500 32.34 -1.86 13.23
N SER A 501 32.01 -1.59 11.97
CA SER A 501 32.62 -2.23 10.81
C SER A 501 34.11 -1.89 10.66
N GLU A 502 34.49 -0.62 10.86
CA GLU A 502 35.90 -0.17 10.83
C GLU A 502 36.74 -0.81 11.95
N LEU A 503 36.11 -1.12 13.08
CA LEU A 503 36.74 -1.71 14.25
C LEU A 503 36.82 -3.25 14.24
N ARG A 504 36.37 -3.92 13.17
CA ARG A 504 36.41 -5.38 13.02
C ARG A 504 37.81 -5.98 13.10
N SER A 505 38.83 -5.25 12.65
CA SER A 505 40.23 -5.69 12.75
C SER A 505 40.72 -5.75 14.20
N LYS A 506 40.15 -4.94 15.09
CA LYS A 506 40.51 -4.84 16.51
C LYS A 506 39.66 -5.74 17.40
N TYR A 507 38.36 -5.86 17.13
CA TYR A 507 37.42 -6.61 17.96
C TYR A 507 36.69 -7.68 17.13
N LYS A 508 36.94 -8.96 17.44
CA LYS A 508 36.33 -10.09 16.73
C LYS A 508 34.80 -10.14 16.91
N GLU A 509 34.29 -9.59 18.01
CA GLU A 509 32.86 -9.50 18.31
C GLU A 509 32.09 -8.64 17.32
N PHE A 510 32.75 -7.69 16.63
CA PHE A 510 32.12 -6.91 15.56
C PHE A 510 32.12 -7.63 14.21
N CYS A 511 32.76 -8.79 14.09
CA CYS A 511 32.75 -9.64 12.89
C CYS A 511 31.44 -10.45 12.75
N ILE A 512 30.33 -9.88 13.19
CA ILE A 512 28.97 -10.39 13.00
C ILE A 512 28.26 -9.61 11.88
N PRO A 513 27.24 -10.18 11.24
CA PRO A 513 26.36 -9.43 10.34
C PRO A 513 25.65 -8.30 11.10
N MET A 514 25.72 -7.10 10.55
CA MET A 514 25.04 -5.91 11.09
C MET A 514 24.23 -5.28 9.96
N VAL A 515 22.96 -4.99 10.22
CA VAL A 515 22.05 -4.37 9.25
C VAL A 515 21.36 -3.18 9.88
N ALA A 516 21.42 -2.03 9.21
CA ALA A 516 20.69 -0.83 9.59
C ALA A 516 19.43 -0.68 8.72
N LEU A 517 18.26 -0.58 9.35
CA LEU A 517 17.01 -0.17 8.70
C LEU A 517 16.80 1.34 8.88
N PRO A 518 16.80 2.13 7.80
CA PRO A 518 16.51 3.57 7.86
C PRO A 518 15.11 3.85 8.40
N CYS A 519 15.03 4.50 9.56
CA CYS A 519 13.79 4.92 10.21
C CYS A 519 13.99 6.30 10.84
N THR A 520 13.51 7.34 10.16
CA THR A 520 13.68 8.74 10.54
C THR A 520 12.79 9.65 9.70
N ILE A 521 12.15 10.62 10.35
CA ILE A 521 11.36 11.66 9.69
C ILE A 521 12.19 12.53 8.73
N SER A 522 13.51 12.58 8.92
CA SER A 522 14.40 13.44 8.14
C SER A 522 14.74 12.90 6.75
N ASN A 523 14.48 11.60 6.50
CA ASN A 523 14.88 10.89 5.29
C ASN A 523 16.35 11.17 4.86
N ASN A 524 17.26 11.23 5.83
CA ASN A 524 18.65 11.66 5.65
C ASN A 524 19.69 10.52 5.76
N VAL A 525 19.24 9.27 5.69
CA VAL A 525 20.13 8.11 5.78
C VAL A 525 20.70 7.79 4.39
N PRO A 526 22.03 7.77 4.21
CA PRO A 526 22.64 7.45 2.92
C PRO A 526 22.29 6.04 2.42
N GLY A 527 22.15 5.89 1.10
CA GLY A 527 21.93 4.60 0.44
C GLY A 527 20.46 4.19 0.27
N THR A 528 19.51 4.99 0.76
CA THR A 528 18.08 4.78 0.53
C THR A 528 17.40 6.02 -0.04
N ARG A 529 16.29 5.82 -0.77
CA ARG A 529 15.39 6.92 -1.20
C ARG A 529 14.31 7.23 -0.15
N TRP A 530 14.11 6.31 0.80
CA TRP A 530 13.05 6.36 1.80
C TRP A 530 13.55 5.84 3.15
N ALA A 531 13.14 6.53 4.21
CA ALA A 531 13.20 6.05 5.57
C ALA A 531 11.77 5.84 6.08
N TYR A 532 11.61 4.88 7.00
CA TYR A 532 10.37 4.70 7.77
C TYR A 532 10.05 5.93 8.61
#